data_AF-A0A4Q1ZUM1-F1
#
_entry.id   AF-A0A4Q1ZUM1-F1
#
_cell.length_a   1.000
_cell.length_b   1.000
_cell.length_c   1.000
_cell.angle_alpha   90.00
_cell.angle_beta   90.00
_cell.angle_gamma   90.00
#
_symmetry.space_group_name_H-M   'P 1'
#
loop_
_entity.id
_entity.type
_entity.pdbx_description
1 polymer ?
#
loop_
_entity_poly.entity_id
_entity_poly.type
_entity_poly.pdbx_seq_one_letter_code
_entity_poly.pdbx_strand_id
1 'polypeptide(L)' 'MKVELYHNKEYTTQEELVNAMISWISYYNNERIKVKLKGKTPVEYRHLALRNIV' A
#
# COMPACT_ATOMS: atom_id res chain seq x y z
N MET A 1 -11.64 -6.28 -2.37
CA MET A 1 -10.50 -5.55 -2.99
C MET A 1 -10.64 -4.05 -2.73
N LYS A 2 -9.56 -3.27 -2.90
CA LYS A 2 -9.61 -1.81 -2.78
C LYS A 2 -10.17 -1.18 -4.06
N VAL A 3 -11.02 -0.17 -3.96
CA VAL A 3 -11.64 0.51 -5.12
C VAL A 3 -10.58 0.95 -6.13
N GLU A 4 -9.46 1.48 -5.66
CA GLU A 4 -8.29 1.88 -6.47
C GLU A 4 -7.72 0.75 -7.36
N LEU A 5 -7.94 -0.53 -7.02
CA LEU A 5 -7.48 -1.69 -7.77
C LEU A 5 -8.43 -2.12 -8.90
N TYR A 6 -9.73 -1.84 -8.81
CA TYR A 6 -10.72 -2.38 -9.77
C TYR A 6 -11.60 -1.31 -10.42
N HIS A 7 -11.52 -0.05 -9.97
CA HIS A 7 -12.24 1.04 -10.61
C HIS A 7 -11.69 1.27 -12.02
N ASN A 8 -12.51 1.02 -13.03
CA ASN A 8 -12.16 1.09 -14.47
C ASN A 8 -10.99 0.18 -14.87
N LYS A 9 -10.80 -0.95 -14.17
CA LYS A 9 -9.81 -1.96 -14.55
C LYS A 9 -10.45 -3.32 -14.66
N GLU A 10 -10.29 -3.94 -15.82
CA GLU A 10 -10.60 -5.34 -16.06
C GLU A 10 -9.29 -6.13 -16.09
N TYR A 11 -9.30 -7.32 -15.49
CA TYR A 11 -8.17 -8.24 -15.47
C TYR A 11 -8.58 -9.47 -16.27
N THR A 12 -7.84 -9.76 -17.33
CA THR A 12 -8.16 -10.87 -18.25
C THR A 12 -7.61 -12.18 -17.73
N THR A 13 -6.51 -12.11 -16.96
CA THR A 13 -5.86 -13.29 -16.39
C THR A 13 -5.70 -13.16 -14.87
N GLN A 14 -5.60 -14.31 -14.20
CA GLN A 14 -5.25 -14.36 -12.78
C GLN A 14 -3.89 -13.71 -12.50
N GLU A 15 -2.92 -13.89 -13.41
CA GLU A 15 -1.58 -13.32 -13.28
C GLU A 15 -1.60 -11.79 -13.29
N GLU A 16 -2.37 -11.17 -14.17
CA GLU A 16 -2.55 -9.71 -14.21
C GLU A 16 -3.13 -9.17 -12.90
N LEU A 17 -4.15 -9.85 -12.36
CA LEU A 17 -4.74 -9.47 -11.07
C LEU A 17 -3.73 -9.59 -9.93
N VAL A 18 -2.98 -10.69 -9.88
CA VAL A 18 -1.94 -10.91 -8.85
C VAL A 18 -0.87 -9.83 -8.93
N ASN A 19 -0.37 -9.52 -10.13
CA ASN A 19 0.63 -8.48 -10.32
C ASN A 19 0.12 -7.10 -9.90
N ALA A 20 -1.12 -6.76 -10.26
CA ALA A 20 -1.73 -5.50 -9.84
C ALA A 20 -1.89 -5.41 -8.32
N MET A 21 -2.28 -6.50 -7.66
CA MET A 21 -2.36 -6.57 -6.19
C MET A 21 -0.99 -6.38 -5.54
N ILE A 22 0.06 -7.04 -6.05
CA ILE A 22 1.44 -6.90 -5.54
C ILE A 22 1.90 -5.44 -5.66
N SER A 23 1.71 -4.83 -6.83
CA SER A 23 2.08 -3.42 -7.05
C SER A 23 1.32 -2.49 -6.11
N TRP A 24 0.00 -2.69 -5.94
CA TRP A 24 -0.79 -1.85 -5.05
C TRP A 24 -0.39 -2.01 -3.57
N ILE A 25 -0.07 -3.23 -3.12
CA ILE A 25 0.42 -3.48 -1.76
C ILE A 25 1.76 -2.78 -1.54
N SER A 26 2.67 -2.85 -2.52
CA SER A 26 3.96 -2.17 -2.45
C SER A 26 3.79 -0.66 -2.34
N TYR A 27 3.03 -0.07 -3.25
CA TYR A 27 2.70 1.36 -3.24
C TYR A 27 2.08 1.78 -1.90
N TYR A 28 1.08 1.03 -1.42
CA TYR A 28 0.37 1.37 -0.19
C TYR A 28 1.32 1.37 1.02
N ASN A 29 2.24 0.41 1.09
CA ASN A 29 3.15 0.28 2.24
C ASN A 29 4.32 1.26 2.20
N ASN A 30 4.88 1.50 1.02
CA ASN A 30 6.18 2.15 0.87
C ASN A 30 6.11 3.57 0.30
N GLU A 31 5.03 3.94 -0.38
CA GLU A 31 4.94 5.22 -1.10
C GLU A 31 3.74 6.06 -0.64
N ARG A 32 2.66 5.43 -0.19
CA ARG A 32 1.44 6.14 0.20
C ARG A 32 1.62 6.96 1.47
N ILE A 33 1.71 8.27 1.32
CA ILE A 33 1.74 9.23 2.41
C ILE A 33 0.35 9.40 3.02
N LYS A 34 0.27 9.44 4.36
CA LYS A 34 -0.99 9.66 5.08
C LYS A 34 -0.86 10.78 6.10
N VAL A 35 -1.78 11.75 6.05
CA VAL A 35 -1.85 12.88 7.01
C VAL A 35 -1.97 12.36 8.44
N LYS A 36 -2.81 11.35 8.67
CA LYS A 36 -2.96 10.71 10.00
C LYS A 36 -1.69 10.03 10.52
N LEU A 37 -0.73 9.73 9.65
CA LEU A 37 0.59 9.20 10.00
C LEU A 37 1.65 10.30 9.99
N LYS A 38 1.25 11.56 10.16
CA LYS A 38 2.15 12.73 10.16
C LYS A 38 2.98 12.83 8.88
N GLY A 39 2.35 12.55 7.74
CA GLY A 39 3.01 12.62 6.44
C GLY A 39 3.95 11.45 6.14
N LYS A 40 3.86 10.35 6.89
CA LYS A 40 4.69 9.15 6.68
C LYS A 40 3.97 8.07 5.91
N THR A 41 4.76 7.18 5.33
CA THR A 41 4.27 5.92 4.78
C THR A 41 3.94 4.94 5.92
N PRO A 42 3.11 3.90 5.69
CA PRO A 42 2.83 2.90 6.70
C PRO A 42 4.08 2.21 7.26
N VAL A 43 5.07 1.89 6.41
CA VAL A 43 6.32 1.26 6.85
C VAL A 43 7.15 2.21 7.72
N GLU A 44 7.34 3.46 7.29
CA GLU A 44 8.08 4.46 8.07
C GLU A 44 7.44 4.71 9.43
N TYR A 45 6.11 4.77 9.49
CA TYR A 45 5.39 4.93 10.74
C TYR A 45 5.59 3.75 11.69
N ARG A 46 5.57 2.51 11.16
CA ARG A 46 5.87 1.31 11.97
C ARG A 46 7.29 1.33 12.52
N HIS A 47 8.28 1.69 11.70
CA HIS A 47 9.66 1.81 12.17
C HIS A 47 9.83 2.88 13.25
N LEU A 48 9.14 4.02 13.12
CA LEU A 48 9.14 5.05 14.16
C LEU A 48 8.54 4.52 15.47
N ALA A 49 7.40 3.81 15.40
CA ALA A 49 6.77 3.24 16.57
C ALA A 49 7.68 2.22 17.29
N LEU A 50 8.36 1.35 16.53
CA LEU A 50 9.30 0.37 17.09
C LEU A 50 10.51 1.02 17.75
N ARG A 51 11.06 2.10 17.16
CA ARG A 51 12.16 2.87 17.77
C ARG A 51 11.80 3.56 19.07
N ASN A 52 10.51 3.84 19.31
CA ASN A 52 10.05 4.47 20.54
C ASN A 52 9.70 3.46 21.65
N ILE A 53 9.76 2.17 21.36
CA ILE A 53 9.44 1.08 22.31
C ILE A 53 10.72 0.50 22.95
N VAL A 54 11.88 0.77 22.35
CA VAL A 54 13.22 0.37 22.83
C VAL A 54 13.92 1.59 23.42
#